data_AF-A0AAV4JHN6-F1
#
_entry.id   AF-A0AAV4JHN6-F1
#
_cell.length_a   1.000
_cell.length_b   1.000
_cell.length_c   1.000
_cell.angle_alpha   90.00
_cell.angle_beta   90.00
_cell.angle_gamma   90.00
#
_symmetry.space_group_name_H-M   'P 1'
#
loop_
_entity.id
_entity.type
_entity.pdbx_description
1 polymer ?
#
loop_
_entity_poly.entity_id
_entity_poly.type
_entity_poly.pdbx_seq_one_letter_code
_entity_poly.pdbx_strand_id
1 'polypeptide(L)'
;MDNAKKLKKIAKKADHAYMHQKINDIASKKRTAQGGCIKSKDGKILMETSDILERWSEYIQELFYDERGQQPETQKSIEGPPILKAEVEKTINDMKNGKAAVQTKSPLNYCKHLATGV
;
A
#
# COMPACT_ATOMS: atom_id res chain seq x y z
N MET A 1 -41.68 -1.64 30.38
CA MET A 1 -41.09 -0.34 30.80
C MET A 1 -39.83 0.06 30.01
N ASP A 2 -39.37 -0.77 29.07
CA ASP A 2 -38.06 -0.61 28.44
C ASP A 2 -38.03 0.34 27.23
N ASN A 3 -39.14 0.49 26.53
CA ASN A 3 -39.23 1.37 25.36
C ASN A 3 -39.08 2.86 25.72
N ALA A 4 -39.66 3.29 26.85
CA ALA A 4 -39.53 4.67 27.33
C ALA A 4 -38.08 5.02 27.74
N LYS A 5 -37.36 4.06 28.33
CA LYS A 5 -35.93 4.23 28.66
C LYS A 5 -35.08 4.28 27.40
N LYS A 6 -35.40 3.45 26.40
CA LYS A 6 -34.72 3.43 25.09
C LYS A 6 -34.94 4.73 24.32
N LEU A 7 -36.16 5.27 24.29
CA LEU A 7 -36.50 6.55 23.66
C LEU A 7 -35.75 7.72 24.31
N LYS A 8 -35.72 7.80 25.65
CA LYS A 8 -34.95 8.83 26.37
C LYS A 8 -33.45 8.75 26.06
N LYS A 9 -32.89 7.55 25.91
CA LYS A 9 -31.47 7.34 25.58
C LYS A 9 -31.15 7.73 24.13
N ILE A 10 -32.05 7.47 23.19
CA ILE A 10 -31.91 7.89 21.78
C ILE A 10 -32.03 9.42 21.66
N ALA A 11 -33.00 10.02 22.33
CA ALA A 11 -33.16 11.48 22.36
C ALA A 11 -31.92 12.18 22.92
N LYS A 12 -31.39 11.71 24.05
CA LYS A 12 -30.13 12.25 24.63
C LYS A 12 -28.93 12.09 23.70
N LYS A 13 -28.83 10.99 22.95
CA LYS A 13 -27.75 10.79 21.97
C LYS A 13 -27.87 11.74 20.77
N ALA A 14 -29.09 11.94 20.27
CA ALA A 14 -29.36 12.87 19.18
C ALA A 14 -29.04 14.31 19.59
N ASP A 15 -29.40 14.68 20.81
CA ASP A 15 -29.13 16.00 21.37
C ASP A 15 -27.62 16.23 21.58
N HIS A 16 -26.92 15.22 22.10
CA HIS A 16 -25.46 15.27 22.22
C HIS A 16 -24.78 15.43 20.84
N ALA A 17 -25.19 14.66 19.82
CA ALA A 17 -24.65 14.77 18.48
C ALA A 17 -24.88 16.16 17.87
N TYR A 18 -26.09 16.72 18.05
CA TYR A 18 -26.44 18.07 17.62
C TYR A 18 -25.59 19.13 18.33
N MET A 19 -25.40 19.00 19.65
CA MET A 19 -24.58 19.92 20.44
C MET A 19 -23.11 19.87 20.00
N HIS A 20 -22.55 18.68 19.74
CA HIS A 20 -21.19 18.55 19.18
C HIS A 20 -21.06 19.19 17.80
N GLN A 21 -22.07 19.06 16.94
CA GLN A 21 -22.11 19.73 15.65
C GLN A 21 -22.13 21.25 15.81
N LYS A 22 -22.99 21.78 16.68
CA LYS A 22 -23.11 23.22 16.97
C LYS A 22 -21.81 23.78 17.55
N ILE A 23 -21.15 23.05 18.45
CA ILE A 23 -19.85 23.43 19.01
C ILE A 23 -18.79 23.49 17.91
N ASN A 24 -18.78 22.54 16.97
CA ASN A 24 -17.82 22.56 15.85
C ASN A 24 -18.07 23.72 14.88
N ASP A 25 -19.34 24.05 14.62
CA ASP A 25 -19.74 25.17 13.77
C ASP A 25 -19.33 26.51 14.39
N ILE A 26 -19.58 26.70 15.70
CA ILE A 26 -19.20 27.91 16.44
C ILE A 26 -17.68 28.02 16.60
N ALA A 27 -17.02 26.91 16.94
CA ALA A 27 -15.58 26.87 17.10
C ALA A 27 -14.81 27.02 15.78
N SER A 28 -15.49 27.08 14.63
CA SER A 28 -14.90 27.19 13.28
C SER A 28 -13.77 26.19 13.03
N LYS A 29 -13.82 25.02 13.71
CA LYS A 29 -12.93 23.89 13.46
C LYS A 29 -13.38 23.17 12.20
N LYS A 30 -13.47 23.91 11.08
CA LYS A 30 -13.33 23.27 9.78
C LYS A 30 -11.97 22.58 9.86
N ARG A 31 -11.96 21.25 9.73
CA ARG A 31 -10.71 20.53 9.52
C ARG A 31 -10.11 21.18 8.27
N THR A 32 -9.19 22.12 8.46
CA THR A 32 -8.31 22.54 7.39
C THR A 32 -7.76 21.24 6.87
N ALA A 33 -7.92 20.99 5.58
CA ALA A 33 -7.27 19.84 4.96
C ALA A 33 -5.84 19.90 5.47
N GLN A 34 -5.44 18.91 6.27
CA GLN A 34 -4.05 18.79 6.69
C GLN A 34 -3.34 18.41 5.40
N GLY A 35 -3.07 19.40 4.55
CA GLY A 35 -2.07 19.29 3.52
C GLY A 35 -0.82 18.88 4.27
N GLY A 36 -0.39 17.64 4.04
CA GLY A 36 0.73 17.07 4.76
C GLY A 36 1.92 17.98 4.53
N CYS A 37 2.41 18.63 5.58
CA CYS A 37 3.63 19.41 5.44
C CYS A 37 4.82 18.44 5.38
N ILE A 38 5.75 18.71 4.48
CA ILE A 38 6.99 17.94 4.34
C ILE A 38 8.18 18.88 4.57
N LYS A 39 9.28 18.35 5.10
CA LYS A 39 10.51 19.13 5.22
C LYS A 39 11.31 19.03 3.92
N SER A 40 11.70 20.19 3.41
CA SER A 40 12.75 20.31 2.39
C SER A 40 14.08 19.79 2.92
N LYS A 41 15.01 19.51 2.00
CA LYS A 41 16.38 19.08 2.30
C LYS A 41 17.11 20.08 3.21
N ASP A 42 16.85 21.38 3.03
CA ASP A 42 17.42 22.45 3.86
C ASP A 42 16.67 22.66 5.20
N GLY A 43 15.73 21.78 5.53
CA GLY A 43 14.97 21.84 6.79
C GLY A 43 13.77 22.80 6.78
N LYS A 44 13.52 23.52 5.68
CA LYS A 44 12.33 24.38 5.50
C LYS A 44 11.05 23.53 5.43
N ILE A 45 9.96 23.98 6.05
CA ILE A 45 8.66 23.31 5.96
C ILE A 45 7.96 23.75 4.67
N LEU A 46 7.62 22.77 3.83
CA LEU A 46 6.85 22.93 2.60
C LEU A 46 5.38 22.59 2.89
N MET A 47 4.49 23.48 2.46
CA MET A 47 3.04 23.35 2.65
C MET A 47 2.27 23.42 1.32
N GLU A 48 2.89 23.98 0.29
CA GLU A 48 2.31 24.09 -1.04
C GLU A 48 2.36 22.73 -1.74
N THR A 49 1.30 22.40 -2.49
CA THR A 49 1.16 21.06 -3.08
C THR A 49 2.21 20.81 -4.15
N SER A 50 2.56 21.82 -4.95
CA SER A 50 3.63 21.72 -5.96
C SER A 50 4.97 21.39 -5.31
N ASP A 51 5.32 22.08 -4.23
CA ASP A 51 6.60 21.95 -3.56
C ASP A 51 6.71 20.57 -2.88
N ILE A 52 5.59 20.06 -2.35
CA ILE A 52 5.52 18.71 -1.79
C ILE A 52 5.76 17.66 -2.88
N LEU A 53 5.13 17.80 -4.04
CA LEU A 53 5.29 16.86 -5.17
C LEU A 53 6.72 16.87 -5.72
N GLU A 54 7.31 18.05 -5.87
CA GLU A 54 8.71 18.21 -6.26
C GLU A 54 9.63 17.49 -5.27
N ARG A 55 9.45 17.75 -3.96
CA ARG A 55 10.22 17.09 -2.90
C ARG A 55 10.10 15.57 -2.92
N TRP A 56 8.92 15.02 -3.23
CA TRP A 56 8.71 13.58 -3.40
C TRP A 56 9.46 13.03 -4.62
N SER A 57 9.43 13.76 -5.74
CA SER A 57 10.16 13.38 -6.95
C SER A 57 11.66 13.32 -6.68
N GLU A 58 12.22 14.36 -6.08
CA GLU A 58 13.64 14.40 -5.66
C GLU A 58 13.99 13.23 -4.74
N TYR A 59 13.16 12.96 -3.74
CA TYR A 59 13.40 11.87 -2.79
C TYR A 59 13.48 10.50 -3.48
N ILE A 60 12.54 10.22 -4.38
CA ILE A 60 12.51 8.95 -5.12
C ILE A 60 13.72 8.84 -6.02
N GLN A 61 14.08 9.93 -6.72
CA GLN A 61 15.27 9.97 -7.57
C GLN A 61 16.53 9.68 -6.75
N GLU A 62 16.73 10.33 -5.60
CA GLU A 62 17.87 10.08 -4.72
C GLU A 62 17.89 8.64 -4.18
N LEU A 63 16.72 8.10 -3.79
CA LEU A 63 16.62 6.78 -3.17
C LEU A 63 16.91 5.64 -4.15
N PHE A 64 16.51 5.80 -5.41
CA PHE A 64 16.67 4.79 -6.46
C PHE A 64 17.75 5.16 -7.48
N TYR A 65 18.54 6.20 -7.21
CA TYR A 65 19.70 6.51 -8.03
C TYR A 65 20.67 5.33 -7.98
N ASP A 66 20.91 4.71 -9.13
CA ASP A 66 21.76 3.54 -9.24
C ASP A 66 22.96 3.87 -10.14
N GLU A 67 24.12 4.02 -9.51
CA GLU A 67 25.42 4.20 -10.19
C GLU A 67 26.09 2.88 -10.54
N ARG A 68 25.51 1.74 -10.15
CA ARG A 68 25.98 0.44 -10.65
C ARG A 68 25.77 0.52 -12.15
N GLY A 69 26.87 0.45 -12.91
CA GLY A 69 26.86 0.65 -14.36
C GLY A 69 25.95 -0.35 -15.10
N GLN A 70 26.20 -0.55 -16.39
CA GLN A 70 25.39 -1.52 -17.14
C GLN A 70 25.34 -2.86 -16.40
N GLN A 71 24.12 -3.34 -16.14
CA GLN A 71 23.92 -4.63 -15.50
C GLN A 71 24.75 -5.66 -16.29
N PRO A 72 25.55 -6.50 -15.60
CA PRO A 72 26.34 -7.50 -16.29
C PRO A 72 25.40 -8.34 -17.15
N GLU A 73 25.78 -8.61 -18.39
CA GLU A 73 25.08 -9.57 -19.22
C GLU A 73 25.16 -10.93 -18.54
N THR A 74 24.12 -11.27 -17.77
CA THR A 74 24.01 -12.59 -17.17
C THR A 74 23.77 -13.57 -18.32
N GLN A 75 24.81 -14.25 -18.75
CA GLN A 75 24.64 -15.46 -19.54
C GLN A 75 23.74 -16.40 -18.75
N LYS A 76 22.64 -16.84 -19.36
CA LYS A 76 21.80 -17.88 -18.75
C LYS A 76 22.67 -19.11 -18.64
N SER A 77 23.22 -19.37 -17.46
CA SER A 77 23.90 -20.64 -17.19
C SER A 77 22.83 -21.72 -17.29
N ILE A 78 22.89 -22.51 -18.36
CA ILE A 78 22.11 -23.74 -18.53
C ILE A 78 22.86 -24.90 -17.84
N GLU A 79 24.02 -24.63 -17.25
CA GLU A 79 24.83 -25.62 -16.57
C GLU A 79 24.23 -25.90 -15.17
N GLY A 80 23.56 -27.04 -15.10
CA GLY A 80 22.92 -27.55 -13.89
C GLY A 80 22.15 -28.84 -14.21
N PRO A 81 21.77 -29.62 -13.18
CA PRO A 81 20.88 -30.75 -13.39
C PRO A 81 19.55 -30.27 -14.00
N PRO A 82 18.94 -31.07 -14.90
CA PRO A 82 17.66 -30.72 -15.48
C PRO A 82 16.61 -30.61 -14.38
N ILE A 83 15.82 -29.54 -14.40
CA ILE A 83 14.69 -29.37 -13.49
C ILE A 83 13.72 -30.53 -13.72
N LEU A 84 13.50 -31.36 -12.69
CA LEU A 84 12.64 -32.53 -12.80
C LEU A 84 11.17 -32.14 -12.59
N LYS A 85 10.26 -32.76 -13.35
CA LYS A 85 8.82 -32.56 -13.18
C LYS A 85 8.36 -32.84 -11.74
N ALA A 86 8.93 -33.88 -11.11
CA ALA A 86 8.63 -34.24 -9.73
C ALA A 86 9.04 -33.15 -8.71
N GLU A 87 10.16 -32.44 -8.95
CA GLU A 87 10.59 -31.33 -8.10
C GLU A 87 9.63 -30.15 -8.20
N VAL A 88 9.16 -29.85 -9.42
CA VAL A 88 8.19 -28.78 -9.67
C VAL A 88 6.84 -29.12 -9.06
N GLU A 89 6.34 -30.35 -9.25
CA GLU A 89 5.07 -30.82 -8.66
C GLU A 89 5.12 -30.79 -7.13
N LYS A 90 6.22 -31.27 -6.53
CA LYS A 90 6.44 -31.20 -5.09
C LYS A 90 6.44 -29.76 -4.58
N THR A 91 7.16 -28.86 -5.25
CA THR A 91 7.23 -27.43 -4.88
C THR A 91 5.86 -26.77 -4.97
N ILE A 92 5.08 -27.02 -6.03
CA ILE A 92 3.72 -26.50 -6.20
C ILE A 92 2.78 -27.01 -5.10
N ASN A 93 2.92 -28.28 -4.70
CA ASN A 93 2.12 -28.87 -3.64
C ASN A 93 2.51 -28.32 -2.25
N ASP A 94 3.82 -28.14 -2.00
CA ASP A 94 4.34 -27.56 -0.77
C ASP A 94 3.99 -26.06 -0.65
N MET A 95 3.91 -25.32 -1.76
CA MET A 95 3.47 -23.92 -1.79
C MET A 95 2.01 -23.74 -1.34
N LYS A 96 1.16 -24.75 -1.54
CA LYS A 96 -0.25 -24.72 -1.09
C LYS A 96 -0.38 -24.92 0.42
N ASN A 97 0.65 -25.43 1.09
CA ASN A 97 0.67 -25.65 2.53
C ASN A 97 1.16 -24.39 3.29
N GLY A 98 0.31 -23.36 3.28
CA GLY A 98 0.27 -22.34 4.34
C GLY A 98 1.41 -21.32 4.43
N LYS A 99 2.34 -21.22 3.46
CA LYS A 99 3.29 -20.11 3.42
C LYS A 99 2.64 -18.87 2.81
N ALA A 100 2.97 -17.69 3.36
CA ALA A 100 2.37 -16.42 2.98
C ALA A 100 2.44 -16.20 1.46
N ALA A 101 1.29 -16.22 0.81
CA ALA A 101 1.16 -15.79 -0.58
C ALA A 101 1.52 -14.31 -0.63
N VAL A 102 2.72 -13.98 -1.13
CA VAL A 102 3.00 -12.62 -1.57
C VAL A 102 1.98 -12.33 -2.65
N GLN A 103 1.06 -11.40 -2.37
CA GLN A 103 0.02 -10.99 -3.29
C GLN A 103 0.64 -10.17 -4.43
N THR A 104 1.41 -10.81 -5.32
CA THR A 104 1.72 -10.24 -6.62
C THR A 104 0.48 -10.41 -7.49
N LYS A 105 -0.18 -9.29 -7.80
CA LYS A 105 -1.21 -9.24 -8.85
C LYS A 105 -0.53 -9.30 -10.21
N SER A 106 -0.01 -10.46 -10.59
CA SER A 106 0.43 -10.73 -11.97
C SER A 106 -0.06 -12.11 -12.40
N PRO A 107 -0.67 -12.26 -13.58
CA PRO A 107 -1.50 -13.40 -13.88
C PRO A 107 -0.66 -14.68 -13.98
N LEU A 108 -1.07 -15.67 -13.19
CA LEU A 108 -0.65 -17.07 -13.13
C LEU A 108 -0.65 -17.85 -14.48
N ASN A 109 -0.82 -17.17 -15.61
CA ASN A 109 -1.03 -17.76 -16.94
C ASN A 109 0.25 -18.05 -17.73
N TYR A 110 1.41 -17.54 -17.33
CA TYR A 110 2.66 -17.81 -18.05
C TYR A 110 3.22 -19.21 -17.79
N CYS A 111 3.01 -19.78 -16.60
CA CYS A 111 3.56 -21.12 -16.26
C CYS A 111 2.88 -22.28 -17.00
N LYS A 112 1.68 -22.10 -17.56
CA LYS A 112 1.03 -23.15 -18.38
C LYS A 112 1.54 -23.18 -19.82
N HIS A 113 2.02 -22.05 -20.36
CA HIS A 113 2.46 -21.97 -21.76
C HIS A 113 3.86 -22.55 -22.02
N LEU A 114 4.70 -22.73 -20.98
CA LEU A 114 6.01 -23.37 -21.12
C LEU A 114 5.94 -24.91 -21.13
N ALA A 115 4.76 -25.51 -20.95
CA ALA A 115 4.59 -26.97 -20.89
C ALA A 115 3.97 -27.58 -22.17
N THR A 116 3.57 -26.79 -23.16
CA THR A 116 2.94 -27.25 -24.42
C THR A 116 3.60 -26.59 -25.63
N GLY A 117 4.89 -26.85 -25.81
CA GLY A 117 5.67 -26.31 -26.91
C GLY A 117 6.90 -27.15 -27.24
N VAL A 118 6.69 -28.44 -27.51
CA VAL A 118 7.36 -29.29 -28.53
C VAL A 118 6.31 -30.28 -29.01
#